data_AF-A0A9D5EP94-F1
#
_entry.id   AF-A0A9D5EP94-F1
#
_cell.length_a   1.000
_cell.length_b   1.000
_cell.length_c   1.000
_cell.angle_alpha   90.00
_cell.angle_beta   90.00
_cell.angle_gamma   90.00
#
_symmetry.space_group_name_H-M   'P 1'
#
loop_
_entity.id
_entity.type
_entity.pdbx_description
1 polymer ?
#
loop_
_entity_poly.entity_id
_entity_poly.type
_entity_poly.pdbx_seq_one_letter_code
_entity_poly.pdbx_strand_id
1 'polypeptide(L)'
;MNTLHCGDGATLVDYPPSIVAGYLKEHSNEIALESEFNWLLVAEVAASNANDASLPQADALSWAWVAVTVYDKLKQDTTSKNASNSFSTKAMHIRVNMILTYGEQGNENLCDPRLVEEWFFRELDYTMSEAAELLATWATVPPKEQFQLLYLELRFQVVERLLDGSFCHRSTELHAWRELLNRQRNPG
;
A
#
# COMPACT_ATOMS: atom_id res chain seq x y z
N MET A 1 4.14 11.35 -32.71
CA MET A 1 4.28 10.60 -31.46
C MET A 1 5.75 10.26 -31.33
N ASN A 2 6.43 10.83 -30.33
CA ASN A 2 7.83 10.52 -30.05
C ASN A 2 7.85 9.18 -29.32
N THR A 3 8.44 8.16 -29.92
CA THR A 3 8.68 6.88 -29.29
C THR A 3 9.73 7.08 -28.19
N LEU A 4 9.34 6.90 -26.92
CA LEU A 4 10.27 6.93 -25.80
C LEU A 4 11.18 5.71 -25.90
N HIS A 5 12.45 5.90 -26.27
CA HIS A 5 13.48 4.87 -26.13
C HIS A 5 14.06 4.95 -24.71
N CYS A 6 13.32 4.45 -23.73
CA CYS A 6 13.84 4.22 -22.39
C CYS A 6 14.57 2.87 -22.38
N GLY A 7 15.90 2.91 -22.46
CA GLY A 7 16.75 1.72 -22.37
C GLY A 7 16.90 1.17 -20.95
N ASP A 8 16.47 1.92 -19.93
CA ASP A 8 16.45 1.50 -18.53
C ASP A 8 15.33 2.21 -17.74
N GLY A 9 14.92 1.64 -16.60
CA GLY A 9 13.88 2.24 -15.74
C GLY A 9 14.29 3.57 -15.09
N ALA A 10 15.59 3.87 -15.04
CA ALA A 10 16.11 5.11 -14.48
C ALA A 10 15.77 6.31 -15.37
N THR A 11 15.86 6.17 -16.69
CA THR A 11 15.53 7.26 -17.62
C THR A 11 14.04 7.59 -17.67
N LEU A 12 13.14 6.67 -17.30
CA LEU A 12 11.70 6.93 -17.36
C LEU A 12 11.24 7.92 -16.27
N VAL A 13 11.82 7.83 -15.07
CA VAL A 13 11.41 8.65 -13.92
C VAL A 13 11.91 10.10 -13.98
N ASP A 14 12.78 10.41 -14.95
CA ASP A 14 13.24 11.77 -15.23
C ASP A 14 12.19 12.61 -16.01
N TYR A 15 11.17 11.96 -16.58
CA TYR A 15 10.08 12.65 -17.30
C TYR A 15 9.00 13.17 -16.34
N PRO A 16 8.21 14.17 -16.76
CA PRO A 16 7.05 14.63 -15.99
C PRO A 16 6.08 13.48 -15.68
N PRO A 17 5.43 13.48 -14.50
CA PRO A 17 4.59 12.36 -14.07
C PRO A 17 3.43 12.06 -15.03
N SER A 18 2.90 13.07 -15.73
CA SER A 18 1.86 12.89 -16.74
C SER A 18 2.33 12.07 -17.94
N ILE A 19 3.60 12.22 -18.36
CA ILE A 19 4.21 11.43 -19.43
C ILE A 19 4.44 10.00 -18.96
N VAL A 20 5.00 9.83 -17.76
CA VAL A 20 5.21 8.50 -17.16
C VAL A 20 3.88 7.77 -16.99
N ALA A 21 2.84 8.46 -16.51
CA ALA A 21 1.52 7.89 -16.35
C ALA A 21 0.89 7.48 -17.69
N GLY A 22 1.04 8.30 -18.73
CA GLY A 22 0.62 7.97 -20.10
C GLY A 22 1.31 6.71 -20.61
N TYR A 23 2.63 6.64 -20.49
CA TYR A 23 3.43 5.48 -20.87
C TYR A 23 2.97 4.21 -20.12
N LEU A 24 2.74 4.31 -18.81
CA LEU A 24 2.29 3.18 -18.00
C LEU A 24 0.92 2.66 -18.42
N LYS A 25 -0.01 3.53 -18.84
CA LYS A 25 -1.32 3.11 -19.35
C LYS A 25 -1.17 2.28 -20.63
N GLU A 26 -0.30 2.72 -21.52
CA GLU A 26 -0.06 2.06 -22.81
C GLU A 26 0.69 0.73 -22.63
N HIS A 27 1.55 0.60 -21.62
CA HIS A 27 2.44 -0.56 -21.44
C HIS A 27 2.14 -1.34 -20.14
N SER A 28 0.92 -1.24 -19.62
CA SER A 28 0.53 -1.86 -18.34
C SER A 28 0.62 -3.39 -18.31
N ASN A 29 0.69 -4.04 -19.47
CA ASN A 29 0.87 -5.50 -19.60
C ASN A 29 2.35 -5.92 -19.59
N GLU A 30 3.27 -4.97 -19.68
CA GLU A 30 4.73 -5.22 -19.68
C GLU A 30 5.34 -5.11 -18.28
N ILE A 31 4.52 -4.73 -17.29
CA ILE A 31 4.92 -4.61 -15.89
C ILE A 31 5.02 -6.00 -15.28
N ALA A 32 6.26 -6.49 -15.14
CA ALA A 32 6.59 -7.78 -14.57
C ALA A 32 7.91 -7.72 -13.78
N LEU A 33 8.07 -8.60 -12.80
CA LEU A 33 9.28 -8.72 -11.98
C LEU A 33 10.49 -9.23 -12.76
N GLU A 34 10.26 -10.12 -13.73
CA GLU A 34 11.31 -10.72 -14.57
C GLU A 34 11.62 -9.90 -15.83
N SER A 35 11.06 -8.69 -15.95
CA SER A 35 11.36 -7.79 -17.06
C SER A 35 12.80 -7.27 -16.99
N GLU A 36 13.43 -7.07 -18.16
CA GLU A 36 14.71 -6.34 -18.24
C GLU A 36 14.56 -4.89 -17.75
N PHE A 37 13.35 -4.35 -17.84
CA PHE A 37 13.01 -3.02 -17.33
C PHE A 37 12.72 -3.07 -15.83
N ASN A 38 13.45 -2.28 -15.04
CA ASN A 38 13.32 -2.28 -13.58
C ASN A 38 12.07 -1.50 -13.10
N TRP A 39 10.91 -2.13 -13.22
CA TRP A 39 9.63 -1.58 -12.76
C TRP A 39 9.61 -1.31 -11.26
N LEU A 40 10.31 -2.10 -10.45
CA LEU A 40 10.36 -1.87 -9.00
C LEU A 40 11.02 -0.52 -8.67
N LEU A 41 12.11 -0.18 -9.35
CA LEU A 41 12.76 1.13 -9.19
C LEU A 41 11.81 2.26 -9.59
N VAL A 42 11.05 2.11 -10.68
CA VAL A 42 10.04 3.10 -11.08
C VAL A 42 9.01 3.31 -9.99
N ALA A 43 8.49 2.23 -9.38
CA ALA A 43 7.53 2.32 -8.28
C ALA A 43 8.11 3.03 -7.05
N GLU A 44 9.37 2.73 -6.70
CA GLU A 44 10.04 3.32 -5.53
C GLU A 44 10.33 4.82 -5.72
N VAL A 45 10.84 5.23 -6.88
CA VAL A 45 11.07 6.64 -7.19
C VAL A 45 9.74 7.39 -7.29
N ALA A 46 8.73 6.82 -7.95
CA ALA A 46 7.40 7.41 -8.01
C ALA A 46 6.78 7.59 -6.61
N ALA A 47 6.91 6.59 -5.73
CA ALA A 47 6.44 6.70 -4.35
C ALA A 47 7.19 7.79 -3.57
N SER A 48 8.50 7.94 -3.79
CA SER A 48 9.28 9.02 -3.19
C SER A 48 8.79 10.39 -3.68
N ASN A 49 8.66 10.57 -4.99
CA ASN A 49 8.19 11.83 -5.59
C ASN A 49 6.77 12.18 -5.16
N ALA A 50 5.87 11.21 -5.04
CA ALA A 50 4.51 11.43 -4.57
C ALA A 50 4.44 12.05 -3.16
N ASN A 51 5.44 11.78 -2.31
CA ASN A 51 5.53 12.31 -0.95
C ASN A 51 6.32 13.63 -0.86
N ASP A 52 6.83 14.16 -1.97
CA ASP A 52 7.51 15.44 -1.99
C ASP A 52 6.49 16.59 -1.84
N ALA A 53 6.51 17.24 -0.68
CA ALA A 53 5.62 18.34 -0.34
C ALA A 53 5.84 19.61 -1.19
N SER A 54 6.93 19.68 -1.96
CA SER A 54 7.19 20.80 -2.87
C SER A 54 6.49 20.66 -4.24
N LEU A 55 6.00 19.48 -4.59
CA LEU A 55 5.32 19.25 -5.86
C LEU A 55 3.89 19.81 -5.86
N PRO A 56 3.39 20.28 -7.02
CA PRO A 56 1.97 20.54 -7.20
C PRO A 56 1.14 19.28 -6.91
N GLN A 57 -0.04 19.45 -6.30
CA GLN A 57 -0.94 18.33 -5.97
C GLN A 57 -1.20 17.39 -7.16
N ALA A 58 -1.41 17.93 -8.36
CA ALA A 58 -1.67 17.13 -9.56
C ALA A 58 -0.49 16.21 -9.93
N ASP A 59 0.75 16.69 -9.73
CA ASP A 59 1.97 15.94 -9.99
C ASP A 59 2.20 14.87 -8.92
N ALA A 60 1.98 15.23 -7.64
CA ALA A 60 2.07 14.28 -6.53
C ALA A 60 1.05 13.12 -6.68
N LEU A 61 -0.19 13.43 -7.03
CA LEU A 61 -1.22 12.41 -7.29
C LEU A 61 -0.89 11.54 -8.50
N SER A 62 -0.34 12.14 -9.57
CA SER A 62 0.10 11.38 -10.76
C SER A 62 1.24 10.41 -10.43
N TRP A 63 2.23 10.84 -9.63
CA TRP A 63 3.29 9.96 -9.14
C TRP A 63 2.76 8.85 -8.24
N ALA A 64 1.83 9.17 -7.34
CA ALA A 64 1.20 8.18 -6.48
C ALA A 64 0.43 7.13 -7.30
N TRP A 65 -0.28 7.55 -8.36
CA TRP A 65 -0.96 6.65 -9.29
C TRP A 65 0.02 5.72 -10.01
N VAL A 66 1.17 6.24 -10.48
CA VAL A 66 2.22 5.42 -11.10
C VAL A 66 2.72 4.36 -10.12
N ALA A 67 3.12 4.77 -8.92
CA ALA A 67 3.67 3.88 -7.90
C ALA A 67 2.67 2.77 -7.51
N VAL A 68 1.43 3.15 -7.23
CA VAL A 68 0.35 2.22 -6.88
C VAL A 68 0.08 1.23 -8.02
N THR A 69 -0.01 1.72 -9.26
CA THR A 69 -0.29 0.87 -10.42
C THR A 69 0.79 -0.18 -10.62
N VAL A 70 2.07 0.23 -10.51
CA VAL A 70 3.19 -0.71 -10.64
C VAL A 70 3.18 -1.71 -9.49
N TYR A 71 3.03 -1.29 -8.23
CA TYR A 71 2.97 -2.24 -7.11
C TYR A 71 1.81 -3.22 -7.22
N ASP A 72 0.62 -2.77 -7.65
CA ASP A 72 -0.54 -3.64 -7.83
C ASP A 72 -0.31 -4.67 -8.93
N LYS A 73 0.44 -4.33 -9.99
CA LYS A 73 0.86 -5.27 -11.04
C LYS A 73 1.92 -6.25 -10.55
N LEU A 74 2.98 -5.78 -9.89
CA LEU A 74 4.02 -6.65 -9.33
C LEU A 74 3.47 -7.59 -8.25
N LYS A 75 2.45 -7.17 -7.49
CA LYS A 75 1.70 -8.01 -6.56
C LYS A 75 1.02 -9.18 -7.27
N GLN A 76 0.48 -8.97 -8.47
CA GLN A 76 -0.21 -9.99 -9.27
C GLN A 76 0.77 -10.93 -9.98
N ASP A 77 1.95 -10.44 -10.33
CA ASP A 77 2.98 -11.17 -11.06
C ASP A 77 3.78 -12.15 -10.17
N THR A 78 3.85 -11.90 -8.86
CA THR A 78 4.63 -12.75 -7.95
C THR A 78 3.86 -13.96 -7.42
N THR A 79 4.54 -15.11 -7.35
CA THR A 79 4.04 -16.31 -6.65
C THR A 79 4.36 -16.33 -5.15
N SER A 80 5.24 -15.43 -4.69
CA SER A 80 5.64 -15.34 -3.28
C SER A 80 4.61 -14.55 -2.48
N LYS A 81 3.93 -15.21 -1.52
CA LYS A 81 2.97 -14.55 -0.61
C LYS A 81 3.62 -13.36 0.14
N ASN A 82 4.87 -13.50 0.55
CA ASN A 82 5.59 -12.44 1.26
C ASN A 82 5.85 -11.22 0.36
N ALA A 83 6.28 -11.44 -0.89
CA ALA A 83 6.48 -10.36 -1.85
C ALA A 83 5.15 -9.68 -2.22
N SER A 84 4.11 -10.48 -2.46
CA SER A 84 2.75 -10.00 -2.74
C SER A 84 2.23 -9.11 -1.60
N ASN A 85 2.38 -9.57 -0.34
CA ASN A 85 2.03 -8.79 0.84
C ASN A 85 2.84 -7.49 0.94
N SER A 86 4.14 -7.54 0.68
CA SER A 86 5.01 -6.35 0.69
C SER A 86 4.55 -5.29 -0.31
N PHE A 87 4.32 -5.67 -1.57
CA PHE A 87 3.84 -4.74 -2.60
C PHE A 87 2.44 -4.19 -2.28
N SER A 88 1.53 -5.06 -1.83
CA SER A 88 0.19 -4.70 -1.37
C SER A 88 0.25 -3.62 -0.26
N THR A 89 1.09 -3.84 0.75
CA THR A 89 1.29 -2.90 1.86
C THR A 89 1.92 -1.58 1.40
N LYS A 90 2.96 -1.61 0.54
CA LYS A 90 3.57 -0.39 -0.03
C LYS A 90 2.53 0.45 -0.80
N ALA A 91 1.70 -0.19 -1.62
CA ALA A 91 0.63 0.47 -2.37
C ALA A 91 -0.41 1.12 -1.45
N MET A 92 -0.72 0.50 -0.30
CA MET A 92 -1.65 1.08 0.68
C MET A 92 -1.04 2.22 1.48
N HIS A 93 0.25 2.16 1.83
CA HIS A 93 0.93 3.29 2.46
C HIS A 93 0.86 4.56 1.60
N ILE A 94 1.03 4.41 0.28
CA ILE A 94 0.92 5.54 -0.66
C ILE A 94 -0.50 6.12 -0.65
N ARG A 95 -1.53 5.26 -0.77
CA ARG A 95 -2.94 5.69 -0.70
C ARG A 95 -3.23 6.43 0.60
N VAL A 96 -2.81 5.89 1.73
CA VAL A 96 -2.97 6.53 3.06
C VAL A 96 -2.29 7.89 3.10
N ASN A 97 -1.06 8.02 2.59
CA ASN A 97 -0.37 9.30 2.55
C ASN A 97 -1.13 10.33 1.70
N MET A 98 -1.67 9.91 0.55
CA MET A 98 -2.42 10.81 -0.32
C MET A 98 -3.75 11.26 0.33
N ILE A 99 -4.45 10.33 1.01
CA ILE A 99 -5.67 10.65 1.76
C ILE A 99 -5.38 11.64 2.89
N LEU A 100 -4.33 11.41 3.67
CA LEU A 100 -3.98 12.28 4.80
C LEU A 100 -3.56 13.68 4.33
N THR A 101 -2.89 13.79 3.18
CA THR A 101 -2.40 15.07 2.65
C THR A 101 -3.47 15.84 1.90
N TYR A 102 -4.27 15.17 1.06
CA TYR A 102 -5.18 15.82 0.11
C TYR A 102 -6.66 15.55 0.39
N GLY A 103 -6.98 14.78 1.43
CA GLY A 103 -8.34 14.38 1.77
C GLY A 103 -8.91 13.31 0.83
N GLU A 104 -10.18 12.99 1.04
CA GLU A 104 -10.93 12.09 0.16
C GLU A 104 -11.20 12.78 -1.20
N GLN A 105 -10.88 12.10 -2.30
CA GLN A 105 -11.07 12.61 -3.67
C GLN A 105 -11.89 11.61 -4.50
N GLY A 106 -12.97 12.09 -5.12
CA GLY A 106 -13.99 11.21 -5.74
C GLY A 106 -13.66 10.60 -7.10
N ASN A 107 -12.57 11.00 -7.78
CA ASN A 107 -12.42 10.71 -9.21
C ASN A 107 -11.44 9.59 -9.61
N GLU A 108 -10.56 9.11 -8.73
CA GLU A 108 -9.47 8.21 -9.17
C GLU A 108 -9.14 7.02 -8.26
N ASN A 109 -10.00 6.64 -7.30
CA ASN A 109 -9.81 5.53 -6.33
C ASN A 109 -8.53 5.62 -5.47
N LEU A 110 -7.57 6.49 -5.78
CA LEU A 110 -6.31 6.61 -5.05
C LEU A 110 -6.51 7.17 -3.65
N CYS A 111 -7.42 8.13 -3.51
CA CYS A 111 -7.73 8.80 -2.25
C CYS A 111 -9.11 8.40 -1.70
N ASP A 112 -9.46 7.11 -1.82
CA ASP A 112 -10.67 6.55 -1.21
C ASP A 112 -10.30 5.77 0.07
N PRO A 113 -10.65 6.27 1.28
CA PRO A 113 -10.41 5.55 2.53
C PRO A 113 -11.04 4.16 2.57
N ARG A 114 -12.19 3.96 1.90
CA ARG A 114 -12.90 2.67 1.91
C ARG A 114 -12.08 1.56 1.30
N LEU A 115 -11.29 1.85 0.27
CA LEU A 115 -10.42 0.85 -0.36
C LEU A 115 -9.33 0.36 0.59
N VAL A 116 -8.80 1.25 1.43
CA VAL A 116 -7.79 0.88 2.44
C VAL A 116 -8.44 0.06 3.55
N GLU A 117 -9.64 0.44 4.00
CA GLU A 117 -10.41 -0.31 4.99
C GLU A 117 -10.77 -1.72 4.45
N GLU A 118 -11.37 -1.80 3.27
CA GLU A 118 -11.72 -3.06 2.61
C GLU A 118 -10.50 -3.95 2.38
N TRP A 119 -9.36 -3.37 2.00
CA TRP A 119 -8.11 -4.11 1.90
C TRP A 119 -7.71 -4.75 3.22
N PHE A 120 -7.76 -4.03 4.34
CA PHE A 120 -7.43 -4.59 5.64
C PHE A 120 -8.40 -5.71 6.03
N PHE A 121 -9.70 -5.47 5.93
CA PHE A 121 -10.72 -6.43 6.36
C PHE A 121 -10.78 -7.68 5.46
N ARG A 122 -10.54 -7.54 4.15
CA ARG A 122 -10.54 -8.68 3.21
C ARG A 122 -9.40 -9.65 3.48
N GLU A 123 -8.27 -9.14 3.99
CA GLU A 123 -7.05 -9.92 4.15
C GLU A 123 -6.87 -10.44 5.60
N LEU A 124 -7.90 -10.33 6.44
CA LEU A 124 -7.89 -10.89 7.78
C LEU A 124 -7.91 -12.43 7.71
N ASP A 125 -6.84 -13.05 8.20
CA ASP A 125 -6.77 -14.50 8.40
C ASP A 125 -7.54 -14.95 9.66
N TYR A 126 -7.89 -14.00 10.53
CA TYR A 126 -8.52 -14.24 11.83
C TYR A 126 -9.68 -13.31 12.06
N THR A 127 -10.73 -13.85 12.69
CA THR A 127 -11.71 -13.03 13.39
C THR A 127 -11.06 -12.33 14.59
N MET A 128 -11.70 -11.29 15.10
CA MET A 128 -11.22 -10.58 16.28
C MET A 128 -11.11 -11.49 17.52
N SER A 129 -12.03 -12.45 17.67
CA SER A 129 -12.00 -13.42 18.79
C SER A 129 -10.80 -14.36 18.68
N GLU A 130 -10.56 -14.93 17.50
CA GLU A 130 -9.41 -15.83 17.26
C GLU A 130 -8.09 -15.08 17.48
N ALA A 131 -7.98 -13.85 16.97
CA ALA A 131 -6.81 -13.02 17.21
C ALA A 131 -6.61 -12.76 18.71
N ALA A 132 -7.68 -12.52 19.48
CA ALA A 132 -7.58 -12.31 20.92
C ALA A 132 -7.11 -13.55 21.69
N GLU A 133 -7.60 -14.74 21.33
CA GLU A 133 -7.16 -16.00 21.93
C GLU A 133 -5.68 -16.30 21.65
N LEU A 134 -5.25 -16.11 20.41
CA LEU A 134 -3.85 -16.31 20.03
C LEU A 134 -2.93 -15.31 20.74
N LEU A 135 -3.31 -14.04 20.78
CA LEU A 135 -2.54 -13.00 21.46
C LEU A 135 -2.44 -13.28 22.98
N ALA A 136 -3.52 -13.77 23.62
CA ALA A 136 -3.50 -14.14 25.04
C ALA A 136 -2.59 -15.33 25.34
N THR A 137 -2.31 -16.19 24.35
CA THR A 137 -1.51 -17.40 24.49
C THR A 137 -0.18 -17.35 23.72
N TRP A 138 0.30 -16.14 23.40
CA TRP A 138 1.43 -15.88 22.49
C TRP A 138 2.65 -16.78 22.69
N ALA A 139 3.05 -17.00 23.95
CA ALA A 139 4.22 -17.82 24.31
C ALA A 139 4.12 -19.28 23.82
N THR A 140 2.90 -19.77 23.56
CA THR A 140 2.60 -21.12 23.10
C THR A 140 2.07 -21.18 21.66
N VAL A 141 1.87 -20.03 21.02
CA VAL A 141 1.41 -19.95 19.63
C VAL A 141 2.52 -20.48 18.71
N PRO A 142 2.20 -21.35 17.73
CA PRO A 142 3.23 -21.86 16.82
C PRO A 142 3.79 -20.73 15.93
N PRO A 143 5.03 -20.87 15.42
CA PRO A 143 5.71 -19.79 14.70
C PRO A 143 4.95 -19.25 13.49
N LYS A 144 4.21 -20.10 12.77
CA LYS A 144 3.44 -19.70 11.59
C LYS A 144 2.37 -18.68 11.96
N GLU A 145 1.61 -18.94 13.01
CA GLU A 145 0.55 -18.10 13.53
C GLU A 145 1.11 -16.81 14.13
N GLN A 146 2.28 -16.87 14.78
CA GLN A 146 3.01 -15.68 15.22
C GLN A 146 3.32 -14.75 14.02
N PHE A 147 3.82 -15.29 12.90
CA PHE A 147 4.05 -14.50 11.70
C PHE A 147 2.76 -13.90 11.13
N GLN A 148 1.65 -14.64 11.14
CA GLN A 148 0.35 -14.12 10.67
C GLN A 148 -0.14 -12.96 11.54
N LEU A 149 0.06 -13.03 12.86
CA LEU A 149 -0.26 -11.94 13.78
C LEU A 149 0.64 -10.72 13.59
N LEU A 150 1.94 -10.92 13.31
CA LEU A 150 2.83 -9.82 12.93
C LEU A 150 2.38 -9.16 11.61
N TYR A 151 1.95 -9.93 10.62
CA TYR A 151 1.40 -9.36 9.38
C TYR A 151 0.07 -8.64 9.59
N LEU A 152 -0.78 -9.13 10.48
CA LEU A 152 -1.99 -8.43 10.90
C LEU A 152 -1.63 -7.07 11.50
N GLU A 153 -0.66 -7.03 12.42
CA GLU A 153 -0.21 -5.80 13.07
C GLU A 153 0.38 -4.80 12.07
N LEU A 154 1.27 -5.25 11.18
CA LEU A 154 1.88 -4.41 10.14
C LEU A 154 0.83 -3.79 9.21
N ARG A 155 -0.19 -4.57 8.81
CA ARG A 155 -1.29 -4.04 7.99
C ARG A 155 -2.17 -3.09 8.79
N PHE A 156 -2.43 -3.39 10.06
CA PHE A 156 -3.19 -2.51 10.92
C PHE A 156 -2.51 -1.15 11.07
N GLN A 157 -1.18 -1.09 11.20
CA GLN A 157 -0.43 0.17 11.26
C GLN A 157 -0.68 1.08 10.04
N VAL A 158 -0.98 0.52 8.87
CA VAL A 158 -1.37 1.31 7.69
C VAL A 158 -2.71 1.99 7.91
N VAL A 159 -3.72 1.23 8.33
CA VAL A 159 -5.09 1.73 8.55
C VAL A 159 -5.18 2.61 9.79
N GLU A 160 -4.36 2.34 10.80
CA GLU A 160 -4.30 3.08 12.06
C GLU A 160 -4.07 4.57 11.81
N ARG A 161 -3.27 4.91 10.79
CA ARG A 161 -3.03 6.30 10.39
C ARG A 161 -4.27 7.00 9.82
N LEU A 162 -5.12 6.28 9.09
CA LEU A 162 -6.40 6.83 8.63
C LEU A 162 -7.38 7.02 9.80
N LEU A 163 -7.34 6.11 10.76
CA LEU A 163 -8.15 6.19 11.96
C LEU A 163 -7.77 7.42 12.79
N ASP A 164 -6.48 7.71 12.93
CA ASP A 164 -5.99 8.94 13.58
C ASP A 164 -6.36 10.21 12.81
N GLY A 165 -6.40 10.14 11.48
CA GLY A 165 -6.85 11.24 10.62
C GLY A 165 -8.38 11.42 10.54
N SER A 166 -9.17 10.59 11.24
CA SER A 166 -10.64 10.60 11.17
C SER A 166 -11.22 10.36 9.76
N PHE A 167 -10.51 9.61 8.92
CA PHE A 167 -10.94 9.26 7.55
C PHE A 167 -11.67 7.91 7.46
N CYS A 168 -11.69 7.12 8.54
CA CYS A 168 -12.28 5.79 8.52
C CYS A 168 -13.81 5.80 8.64
N HIS A 169 -14.47 5.04 7.78
CA HIS A 169 -15.91 4.81 7.80
C HIS A 169 -16.31 3.74 8.82
N ARG A 170 -15.44 2.74 9.04
CA ARG A 170 -15.63 1.63 10.00
C ARG A 170 -14.90 1.89 11.31
N SER A 171 -14.93 3.13 11.80
CA SER A 171 -14.15 3.59 12.96
C SER A 171 -14.36 2.73 14.21
N THR A 172 -15.60 2.34 14.52
CA THR A 172 -15.92 1.49 15.69
C THR A 172 -15.16 0.15 15.66
N GLU A 173 -15.16 -0.54 14.53
CA GLU A 173 -14.50 -1.84 14.40
C GLU A 173 -12.98 -1.70 14.42
N LEU A 174 -12.45 -0.66 13.78
CA LEU A 174 -11.01 -0.38 13.77
C LEU A 174 -10.49 0.05 15.15
N HIS A 175 -11.29 0.78 15.95
CA HIS A 175 -10.96 1.05 17.34
C HIS A 175 -10.88 -0.23 18.18
N ALA A 176 -11.82 -1.16 18.00
CA ALA A 176 -11.76 -2.45 18.69
C ALA A 176 -10.50 -3.26 18.30
N TRP A 177 -10.10 -3.24 17.02
CA TRP A 177 -8.82 -3.82 16.58
C TRP A 177 -7.61 -3.11 17.21
N ARG A 178 -7.61 -1.77 17.28
CA ARG A 178 -6.55 -0.98 17.94
C ARG A 178 -6.39 -1.39 19.40
N GLU A 179 -7.49 -1.46 20.14
CA GLU A 179 -7.49 -1.85 21.55
C GLU A 179 -6.93 -3.26 21.75
N LEU A 180 -7.33 -4.20 20.90
CA LEU A 180 -6.83 -5.57 20.95
C LEU A 180 -5.30 -5.63 20.75
N LEU A 181 -4.80 -4.98 19.69
CA LEU A 181 -3.37 -5.02 19.34
C LEU A 181 -2.49 -4.25 20.33
N ASN A 182 -2.99 -3.16 20.91
CA ASN A 182 -2.22 -2.38 21.89
C ASN A 182 -1.98 -3.11 23.22
N ARG A 183 -2.85 -4.04 23.62
CA ARG A 183 -2.64 -4.87 24.83
C ARG A 183 -1.38 -5.73 24.75
N GLN A 184 -0.90 -6.04 23.54
CA GLN A 184 0.31 -6.83 23.32
C GLN A 184 1.57 -5.98 23.33
N ARG A 185 1.50 -4.74 22.82
CA ARG A 185 2.63 -3.81 22.80
C ARG A 185 3.03 -3.35 24.21
N ASN A 186 2.06 -3.28 25.12
CA ASN A 186 2.23 -2.88 26.51
C ASN A 186 1.69 -3.98 27.44
N PRO A 187 2.43 -5.09 27.63
CA PRO A 187 2.09 -6.06 28.66
C PRO A 187 2.38 -5.39 30.00
N GLY A 188 1.32 -4.91 30.67
CA GLY A 188 1.42 -4.34 32.01
C GLY A 188 1.99 -5.32 33.04
#